data_AF-A0A2V0RA02-F1
#
_entry.id   AF-A0A2V0RA02-F1
#
_cell.length_a   1.000
_cell.length_b   1.000
_cell.length_c   1.000
_cell.angle_alpha   90.00
_cell.angle_beta   90.00
_cell.angle_gamma   90.00
#
_symmetry.space_group_name_H-M   'P 1'
#
loop_
_entity.id
_entity.type
_entity.pdbx_description
1 polymer ?
#
loop_
_entity_poly.entity_id
_entity_poly.type
_entity_poly.pdbx_seq_one_letter_code
_entity_poly.pdbx_strand_id
1 'polypeptide(L)'
;MAMDSCYSFLSYLRRIYGVAMTFSYTNRYYPTAIVNAMDVNFEDIHRNLADFRAYINSLAVKVGSMCVPASMAYFARHMWMYEGYYLDSNQDKAQTYLYVPDGFYQYTLDTDSAGMLKFKPLMPFGYHISSRNVSNTADTLLTYQQLHDYGDALLEPILQSEDMNIMSGDILKAFGKENLYMVQMIPENYTVLPTYNEEVLNQINNATLVGQYVPESSTVGTNIGQLNQSTDKGYLINEVMTYVTSLGIAKTDIEAVNWSAFTAKQLINFDHGDVTPADTMVASRLTHSMPKPVYKNVKTGARDNTGTTNTNSMSFTSNDGWNSISSEVANYAVVYYFDKTGLMMSEGITTVVPAVVSVDTTGGGSDVSAIPVNQVQSDVFRINMLSMFNRHPRVAYQFVLTVHTTEQDMYAAGAFQSKTGDINYYTVVDDTDLAQMAQTALLSMLNVTQFGRQQ
;
A
#
# COMPACT_ATOMS: atom_id res chain seq x y z
N MET A 1 9.53 14.75 -8.04
CA MET A 1 9.35 13.32 -7.67
C MET A 1 10.12 12.97 -6.40
N ALA A 2 11.46 13.12 -6.33
CA ALA A 2 12.19 12.84 -5.07
C ALA A 2 11.61 13.60 -3.85
N MET A 3 11.34 14.89 -4.01
CA MET A 3 10.71 15.69 -2.97
C MET A 3 9.34 15.17 -2.54
N ASP A 4 8.55 14.58 -3.44
CA ASP A 4 7.20 14.09 -3.13
C ASP A 4 7.26 12.98 -2.08
N SER A 5 8.23 12.08 -2.19
CA SER A 5 8.55 11.10 -1.15
C SER A 5 8.82 11.76 0.20
N CYS A 6 9.61 12.85 0.25
CA CYS A 6 9.96 13.53 1.49
C CYS A 6 8.74 14.21 2.14
N TYR A 7 7.92 14.91 1.35
CA TYR A 7 6.68 15.55 1.83
C TYR A 7 5.65 14.52 2.32
N SER A 8 5.52 13.42 1.59
CA SER A 8 4.63 12.31 1.94
C SER A 8 5.07 11.60 3.22
N PHE A 9 6.38 11.34 3.36
CA PHE A 9 6.95 10.78 4.58
C PHE A 9 6.77 11.72 5.77
N LEU A 10 6.97 13.02 5.60
CA LEU A 10 6.71 13.99 6.66
C LEU A 10 5.24 14.00 7.10
N SER A 11 4.31 13.94 6.15
CA SER A 11 2.86 13.86 6.43
C SER A 11 2.52 12.59 7.21
N TYR A 12 3.13 11.48 6.82
CA TYR A 12 3.04 10.20 7.52
C TYR A 12 3.55 10.29 8.98
N LEU A 13 4.71 10.90 9.23
CA LEU A 13 5.23 11.11 10.59
C LEU A 13 4.34 12.03 11.43
N ARG A 14 3.80 13.11 10.83
CA ARG A 14 2.85 14.01 11.50
C ARG A 14 1.61 13.25 11.95
N ARG A 15 1.05 12.39 11.09
CA ARG A 15 -0.09 11.54 11.45
C ARG A 15 0.25 10.59 12.60
N ILE A 16 1.41 9.92 12.56
CA ILE A 16 1.85 9.05 13.66
C ILE A 16 1.87 9.80 15.00
N TYR A 17 2.47 11.00 15.03
CA TYR A 17 2.50 11.83 16.23
C TYR A 17 1.10 12.21 16.70
N GLY A 18 0.25 12.70 15.79
CA GLY A 18 -1.10 13.15 16.13
C GLY A 18 -2.03 12.00 16.59
N VAL A 19 -1.89 10.81 16.02
CA VAL A 19 -2.62 9.61 16.45
C VAL A 19 -2.12 9.13 17.82
N ALA A 20 -0.80 9.15 18.06
CA ALA A 20 -0.24 8.74 19.36
C ALA A 20 -0.76 9.58 20.54
N MET A 21 -1.23 10.80 20.27
CA MET A 21 -1.86 11.72 21.22
C MET A 21 -3.38 11.54 21.37
N THR A 22 -4.01 10.69 20.54
CA THR A 22 -5.46 10.57 20.45
C THR A 22 -5.94 9.34 21.22
N PHE A 23 -6.41 9.56 22.45
CA PHE A 23 -6.99 8.52 23.30
C PHE A 23 -8.51 8.58 23.24
N SER A 24 -9.14 7.42 23.02
CA SER A 24 -10.59 7.29 23.07
C SER A 24 -11.02 6.50 24.30
N TYR A 25 -12.04 6.98 25.00
CA TYR A 25 -12.67 6.24 26.10
C TYR A 25 -13.69 5.19 25.59
N THR A 26 -14.19 5.35 24.36
CA THR A 26 -15.17 4.43 23.77
C THR A 26 -14.52 3.27 23.03
N ASN A 27 -13.32 3.48 22.49
CA ASN A 27 -12.66 2.53 21.60
C ASN A 27 -11.21 2.25 22.04
N ARG A 28 -10.98 1.03 22.54
CA ARG A 28 -9.68 0.53 23.05
C ARG A 28 -8.61 0.41 21.97
N TYR A 29 -8.97 0.42 20.69
CA TYR A 29 -7.99 0.38 19.60
C TYR A 29 -7.14 1.65 19.56
N TYR A 30 -7.66 2.79 20.02
CA TYR A 30 -6.93 4.04 20.04
C TYR A 30 -6.10 4.21 21.32
N PRO A 31 -4.84 4.67 21.22
CA PRO A 31 -4.06 4.93 19.99
C PRO A 31 -3.25 3.70 19.51
N THR A 32 -3.04 2.71 20.37
CA THR A 32 -2.03 1.66 20.19
C THR A 32 -2.22 0.85 18.90
N ALA A 33 -3.44 0.38 18.62
CA ALA A 33 -3.68 -0.45 17.44
C ALA A 33 -3.55 0.36 16.14
N ILE A 34 -3.94 1.64 16.14
CA ILE A 34 -3.84 2.49 14.95
C ILE A 34 -2.38 2.85 14.64
N VAL A 35 -1.57 3.15 15.67
CA VAL A 35 -0.13 3.39 15.46
C VAL A 35 0.58 2.11 15.00
N ASN A 36 0.26 0.98 15.62
CA ASN A 36 0.79 -0.32 15.20
C ASN A 36 0.33 -0.71 13.78
N ALA A 37 -0.86 -0.28 13.34
CA ALA A 37 -1.37 -0.46 11.99
C ALA A 37 -0.61 0.33 10.93
N MET A 38 0.13 1.36 11.34
CA MET A 38 1.11 2.04 10.50
C MET A 38 2.47 1.32 10.55
N ASP A 39 2.56 0.05 10.95
CA ASP A 39 3.82 -0.67 11.11
C ASP A 39 4.81 -0.02 12.10
N VAL A 40 4.33 0.84 13.01
CA VAL A 40 5.15 1.58 13.98
C VAL A 40 4.89 1.11 15.41
N ASN A 41 5.96 0.97 16.19
CA ASN A 41 5.88 0.58 17.59
C ASN A 41 5.35 1.74 18.44
N PHE A 42 4.08 1.66 18.86
CA PHE A 42 3.45 2.67 19.69
C PHE A 42 4.23 2.97 20.99
N GLU A 43 4.66 1.95 21.72
CA GLU A 43 5.34 2.11 23.01
C GLU A 43 6.67 2.84 22.85
N ASP A 44 7.38 2.58 21.76
CA ASP A 44 8.64 3.25 21.47
C ASP A 44 8.44 4.72 21.10
N ILE A 45 7.44 5.03 20.27
CA ILE A 45 7.08 6.42 19.94
C ILE A 45 6.60 7.17 21.17
N HIS A 46 5.76 6.55 22.00
CA HIS A 46 5.21 7.20 23.18
C HIS A 46 6.30 7.56 24.20
N ARG A 47 7.33 6.71 24.36
CA ARG A 47 8.50 7.01 25.21
C ARG A 47 9.37 8.12 24.65
N ASN A 48 9.50 8.22 23.33
CA ASN A 48 10.36 9.20 22.65
C ASN A 48 9.56 10.37 22.04
N LEU A 49 8.36 10.65 22.56
CA LEU A 49 7.39 11.54 21.89
C LEU A 49 7.90 12.97 21.70
N ALA A 50 8.64 13.51 22.68
CA ALA A 50 9.20 14.85 22.61
C ALA A 50 10.29 14.95 21.52
N ASP A 51 11.20 13.98 21.48
CA ASP A 51 12.26 13.90 20.48
C ASP A 51 11.68 13.66 19.08
N PHE A 52 10.65 12.82 18.98
CA PHE A 52 9.95 12.58 17.73
C PHE A 52 9.32 13.86 17.16
N ARG A 53 8.67 14.69 18.00
CA ARG A 53 8.17 16.01 17.58
C ARG A 53 9.28 16.94 17.12
N ALA A 54 10.38 17.00 17.88
CA ALA A 54 11.52 17.83 17.54
C ALA A 54 12.12 17.42 16.18
N TYR A 55 12.22 16.11 15.93
CA TYR A 55 12.65 15.56 14.65
C TYR A 55 11.69 15.94 13.52
N ILE A 56 10.37 15.77 13.68
CA ILE A 56 9.38 16.16 12.66
C ILE A 56 9.53 17.63 12.28
N ASN A 57 9.71 18.52 13.27
CA ASN A 57 9.88 19.94 13.03
C ASN A 57 11.22 20.27 12.37
N SER A 58 12.30 19.59 12.77
CA SER A 58 13.61 19.70 12.10
C SER A 58 13.52 19.25 10.64
N LEU A 59 12.89 18.10 10.38
CA LEU A 59 12.66 17.58 9.04
C LEU A 59 11.80 18.54 8.20
N ALA A 60 10.75 19.12 8.78
CA ALA A 60 9.91 20.11 8.11
C ALA A 60 10.72 21.33 7.63
N VAL A 61 11.63 21.84 8.46
CA VAL A 61 12.52 22.95 8.09
C VAL A 61 13.51 22.53 7.01
N LYS A 62 14.13 21.34 7.13
CA LYS A 62 15.08 20.83 6.13
C LYS A 62 14.39 20.60 4.78
N VAL A 63 13.23 19.96 4.75
CA VAL A 63 12.44 19.74 3.52
C VAL A 63 12.01 21.08 2.91
N GLY A 64 11.59 22.05 3.74
CA GLY A 64 11.21 23.39 3.31
C GLY A 64 12.35 24.26 2.74
N SER A 65 13.61 23.81 2.82
CA SER A 65 14.73 24.48 2.15
C SER A 65 14.77 24.20 0.64
N MET A 66 14.09 23.14 0.18
CA MET A 66 13.98 22.79 -1.23
C MET A 66 12.67 23.34 -1.81
N CYS A 67 12.77 24.00 -2.97
CA CYS A 67 11.63 24.67 -3.58
C CYS A 67 10.82 23.72 -4.47
N VAL A 68 9.52 23.62 -4.20
CA VAL A 68 8.55 22.85 -5.00
C VAL A 68 7.33 23.73 -5.31
N PRO A 69 6.85 23.77 -6.56
CA PRO A 69 5.66 24.56 -6.93
C PRO A 69 4.39 24.09 -6.21
N ALA A 70 3.66 25.03 -5.58
CA ALA A 70 2.43 24.79 -4.85
C ALA A 70 1.26 24.31 -5.73
N SER A 71 1.27 24.66 -7.02
CA SER A 71 0.17 24.34 -7.94
C SER A 71 0.18 22.90 -8.46
N MET A 72 1.21 22.11 -8.15
CA MET A 72 1.29 20.71 -8.57
C MET A 72 0.45 19.84 -7.63
N ALA A 73 -0.69 19.36 -8.12
CA ALA A 73 -1.66 18.60 -7.31
C ALA A 73 -1.16 17.22 -6.88
N TYR A 74 -0.15 16.68 -7.56
CA TYR A 74 0.50 15.41 -7.19
C TYR A 74 0.96 15.39 -5.72
N PHE A 75 1.65 16.44 -5.27
CA PHE A 75 2.15 16.56 -3.89
C PHE A 75 1.01 16.70 -2.87
N ALA A 76 0.00 17.54 -3.17
CA ALA A 76 -1.16 17.73 -2.29
C ALA A 76 -1.89 16.42 -2.05
N ARG A 77 -2.06 15.59 -3.10
CA ARG A 77 -2.73 14.31 -2.99
C ARG A 77 -1.99 13.35 -2.06
N HIS A 78 -0.69 13.14 -2.28
CA HIS A 78 0.06 12.18 -1.46
C HIS A 78 0.21 12.65 -0.01
N MET A 79 0.39 13.96 0.23
CA MET A 79 0.37 14.49 1.60
C MET A 79 -0.99 14.21 2.26
N TRP A 80 -2.10 14.61 1.61
CA TRP A 80 -3.45 14.39 2.12
C TRP A 80 -3.76 12.92 2.43
N MET A 81 -3.32 12.01 1.56
CA MET A 81 -3.52 10.56 1.72
C MET A 81 -2.91 10.02 3.03
N TYR A 82 -1.78 10.58 3.47
CA TYR A 82 -1.07 10.14 4.67
C TYR A 82 -1.31 11.03 5.91
N GLU A 83 -2.04 12.13 5.80
CA GLU A 83 -2.34 13.03 6.94
C GLU A 83 -3.49 12.50 7.82
N GLY A 84 -4.47 11.82 7.23
CA GLY A 84 -5.71 11.42 7.91
C GLY A 84 -5.87 9.92 8.16
N TYR A 85 -6.91 9.59 8.93
CA TYR A 85 -7.51 8.28 9.06
C TYR A 85 -9.04 8.43 9.13
N TYR A 86 -9.76 7.45 8.60
CA TYR A 86 -11.11 7.63 8.11
C TYR A 86 -12.08 6.61 8.71
N LEU A 87 -13.24 7.07 9.16
CA LEU A 87 -14.28 6.17 9.68
C LEU A 87 -15.12 5.61 8.54
N ASP A 88 -15.55 4.36 8.67
CA ASP A 88 -16.44 3.68 7.73
C ASP A 88 -17.93 4.09 7.86
N SER A 89 -18.25 4.73 8.99
CA SER A 89 -19.59 5.20 9.35
C SER A 89 -19.50 6.35 10.36
N ASN A 90 -20.57 7.12 10.48
CA ASN A 90 -20.64 8.23 11.45
C ASN A 90 -21.06 7.74 12.84
N GLN A 91 -20.29 6.82 13.43
CA GLN A 91 -20.56 6.19 14.73
C GLN A 91 -19.32 6.24 15.64
N ASP A 92 -19.54 6.34 16.95
CA ASP A 92 -18.46 6.46 17.94
C ASP A 92 -17.53 5.23 18.04
N LYS A 93 -17.95 4.10 17.48
CA LYS A 93 -17.19 2.83 17.41
C LYS A 93 -17.11 2.29 15.98
N ALA A 94 -17.15 3.19 15.00
CA ALA A 94 -16.97 2.87 13.59
C ALA A 94 -15.62 2.17 13.34
N GLN A 95 -15.57 1.34 12.31
CA GLN A 95 -14.29 0.80 11.85
C GLN A 95 -13.47 1.91 11.20
N THR A 96 -12.15 1.75 11.22
CA THR A 96 -11.21 2.79 10.81
C THR A 96 -10.34 2.31 9.67
N TYR A 97 -10.29 3.09 8.60
CA TYR A 97 -9.38 2.96 7.49
C TYR A 97 -8.24 3.97 7.57
N LEU A 98 -7.09 3.58 7.06
CA LEU A 98 -5.96 4.48 6.86
C LEU A 98 -5.09 3.95 5.71
N TYR A 99 -4.49 4.87 4.95
CA TYR A 99 -3.48 4.51 3.96
C TYR A 99 -2.11 4.46 4.63
N VAL A 100 -1.39 3.37 4.45
CA VAL A 100 -0.02 3.19 4.95
C VAL A 100 0.90 3.02 3.75
N PRO A 101 1.97 3.82 3.63
CA PRO A 101 2.93 3.66 2.54
C PRO A 101 3.73 2.37 2.76
N ASP A 102 3.89 1.55 1.73
CA ASP A 102 4.83 0.41 1.77
C ASP A 102 6.30 0.86 1.80
N GLY A 103 6.55 2.09 1.36
CA GLY A 103 7.88 2.65 1.18
C GLY A 103 7.85 3.97 0.42
N PHE A 104 9.04 4.51 0.19
CA PHE A 104 9.21 5.78 -0.52
C PHE A 104 10.37 5.69 -1.51
N TYR A 105 10.32 6.51 -2.56
CA TYR A 105 11.38 6.60 -3.56
C TYR A 105 12.52 7.48 -3.04
N GLN A 106 13.73 6.92 -2.92
CA GLN A 106 14.95 7.61 -2.51
C GLN A 106 15.77 8.04 -3.74
N TYR A 107 16.24 9.28 -3.74
CA TYR A 107 17.15 9.78 -4.77
C TYR A 107 18.53 9.11 -4.69
N THR A 108 19.03 8.70 -5.85
CA THR A 108 20.37 8.15 -6.01
C THR A 108 20.82 8.33 -7.46
N LEU A 109 22.02 7.89 -7.79
CA LEU A 109 22.57 7.97 -9.14
C LEU A 109 22.62 6.55 -9.75
N ASP A 110 22.30 6.46 -11.04
CA ASP A 110 22.46 5.24 -11.83
C ASP A 110 23.94 4.97 -12.14
N THR A 111 24.21 3.89 -12.90
CA THR A 111 25.58 3.52 -13.30
C THR A 111 26.25 4.55 -14.20
N ASP A 112 25.47 5.38 -14.90
CA ASP A 112 25.95 6.46 -15.77
C ASP A 112 26.03 7.80 -15.03
N SER A 113 25.87 7.79 -13.70
CA SER A 113 25.78 8.98 -12.85
C SER A 113 24.60 9.90 -13.14
N ALA A 114 23.55 9.40 -13.81
CA ALA A 114 22.31 10.13 -13.99
C ALA A 114 21.39 9.97 -12.76
N GLY A 115 20.64 11.02 -12.44
CA GLY A 115 19.68 10.99 -11.34
C GLY A 115 18.58 9.96 -11.56
N MET A 116 18.38 9.10 -10.56
CA MET A 116 17.32 8.10 -10.51
C MET A 116 16.66 8.04 -9.13
N LEU A 117 15.49 7.39 -9.04
CA LEU A 117 14.87 7.09 -7.75
C LEU A 117 14.77 5.58 -7.54
N LYS A 118 15.16 5.12 -6.36
CA LYS A 118 15.04 3.71 -5.96
C LYS A 118 13.98 3.58 -4.87
N PHE A 119 13.02 2.69 -5.05
CA PHE A 119 12.03 2.39 -4.03
C PHE A 119 12.73 1.79 -2.80
N LYS A 120 12.54 2.42 -1.65
CA LYS A 120 12.99 1.95 -0.36
C LYS A 120 11.77 1.57 0.47
N PRO A 121 11.64 0.31 0.86
CA PRO A 121 10.49 -0.08 1.66
C PRO A 121 10.66 0.27 3.12
N LEU A 122 9.55 0.55 3.80
CA LEU A 122 9.52 0.77 5.25
C LEU A 122 9.68 -0.56 6.00
N MET A 123 9.02 -1.61 5.50
CA MET A 123 9.06 -2.95 6.07
C MET A 123 9.73 -3.94 5.12
N PRO A 124 10.40 -4.98 5.66
CA PRO A 124 11.01 -6.01 4.83
C PRO A 124 10.00 -6.66 3.89
N PHE A 125 10.50 -7.05 2.73
CA PHE A 125 9.73 -7.79 1.76
C PHE A 125 9.22 -9.12 2.35
N GLY A 126 7.90 -9.33 2.32
CA GLY A 126 7.24 -10.48 2.92
C GLY A 126 6.73 -10.26 4.36
N TYR A 127 6.88 -9.06 4.94
CA TYR A 127 6.48 -8.80 6.33
C TYR A 127 4.99 -9.06 6.61
N HIS A 128 4.12 -8.89 5.61
CA HIS A 128 2.66 -9.04 5.76
C HIS A 128 2.10 -10.34 5.16
N ILE A 129 2.88 -11.42 5.03
CA ILE A 129 2.39 -12.68 4.43
C ILE A 129 1.62 -13.59 5.40
N SER A 130 1.61 -13.26 6.70
CA SER A 130 1.03 -14.11 7.74
C SER A 130 0.35 -13.30 8.83
N SER A 131 -0.79 -13.82 9.30
CA SER A 131 -1.44 -13.34 10.51
C SER A 131 -0.57 -13.63 11.75
N ARG A 132 -0.45 -12.66 12.66
CA ARG A 132 0.33 -12.82 13.89
C ARG A 132 -0.09 -11.87 15.01
N ASN A 133 0.35 -12.20 16.22
CA ASN A 133 0.22 -11.32 17.38
C ASN A 133 1.26 -10.18 17.31
N VAL A 134 0.81 -8.95 17.49
CA VAL A 134 1.65 -7.74 17.39
C VAL A 134 2.73 -7.69 18.48
N SER A 135 2.51 -8.33 19.63
CA SER A 135 3.47 -8.38 20.73
C SER A 135 4.58 -9.42 20.53
N ASN A 136 4.56 -10.22 19.46
CA ASN A 136 5.60 -11.21 19.20
C ASN A 136 6.91 -10.54 18.74
N THR A 137 8.00 -10.78 19.48
CA THR A 137 9.28 -10.08 19.36
C THR A 137 10.10 -10.42 18.11
N ALA A 138 9.73 -11.46 17.35
CA ALA A 138 10.47 -11.85 16.13
C ALA A 138 10.29 -10.85 14.96
N ASP A 139 9.17 -10.12 14.92
CA ASP A 139 8.80 -9.23 13.82
C ASP A 139 8.62 -7.79 14.29
N THR A 140 9.72 -7.14 14.66
CA THR A 140 9.67 -5.80 15.27
C THR A 140 9.04 -4.76 14.32
N LEU A 141 8.04 -4.02 14.81
CA LEU A 141 7.52 -2.78 14.20
C LEU A 141 8.62 -1.70 14.17
N LEU A 142 8.45 -0.65 13.36
CA LEU A 142 9.36 0.50 13.26
C LEU A 142 9.48 1.26 14.58
N THR A 143 10.70 1.46 15.05
CA THR A 143 11.01 2.31 16.20
C THR A 143 11.20 3.76 15.79
N TYR A 144 11.20 4.67 16.78
CA TYR A 144 11.54 6.08 16.58
C TYR A 144 12.87 6.24 15.83
N GLN A 145 13.92 5.55 16.28
CA GLN A 145 15.25 5.66 15.68
C GLN A 145 15.25 5.22 14.21
N GLN A 146 14.51 4.16 13.88
CA GLN A 146 14.45 3.68 12.50
C GLN A 146 13.69 4.65 11.59
N LEU A 147 12.63 5.30 12.08
CA LEU A 147 11.94 6.36 11.33
C LEU A 147 12.84 7.58 11.14
N HIS A 148 13.61 7.95 12.17
CA HIS A 148 14.61 9.02 12.09
C HIS A 148 15.66 8.71 11.01
N ASP A 149 16.28 7.54 11.08
CA ASP A 149 17.32 7.11 10.14
C ASP A 149 16.77 7.02 8.70
N TYR A 150 15.53 6.55 8.55
CA TYR A 150 14.86 6.47 7.26
C TYR A 150 14.64 7.86 6.64
N GLY A 151 14.17 8.84 7.42
CA GLY A 151 13.93 10.19 6.93
C GLY A 151 15.21 10.92 6.55
N ASP A 152 16.28 10.76 7.36
CA ASP A 152 17.59 11.32 7.03
C ASP A 152 18.16 10.67 5.76
N ALA A 153 18.07 9.34 5.62
CA ALA A 153 18.49 8.65 4.40
C ALA A 153 17.71 9.11 3.16
N LEU A 154 16.44 9.47 3.31
CA LEU A 154 15.60 9.94 2.21
C LEU A 154 16.00 11.35 1.75
N LEU A 155 16.32 12.24 2.68
CA LEU A 155 16.53 13.67 2.39
C LEU A 155 18.00 14.03 2.13
N GLU A 156 18.96 13.40 2.83
CA GLU A 156 20.37 13.78 2.77
C GLU A 156 20.95 13.76 1.34
N PRO A 157 20.69 12.75 0.48
CA PRO A 157 21.19 12.74 -0.89
C PRO A 157 20.69 13.92 -1.75
N ILE A 158 19.52 14.48 -1.40
CA ILE A 158 18.93 15.62 -2.10
C ILE A 158 19.64 16.91 -1.66
N LEU A 159 19.84 17.09 -0.35
CA LEU A 159 20.48 18.31 0.20
C LEU A 159 21.96 18.41 -0.19
N GLN A 160 22.66 17.27 -0.28
CA GLN A 160 24.06 17.22 -0.67
C GLN A 160 24.29 17.41 -2.18
N SER A 161 23.24 17.33 -3.01
CA SER A 161 23.36 17.46 -4.46
C SER A 161 23.42 18.94 -4.88
N GLU A 162 24.54 19.35 -5.49
CA GLU A 162 24.70 20.69 -6.05
C GLU A 162 23.64 20.99 -7.13
N ASP A 163 23.40 20.04 -8.04
CA ASP A 163 22.40 20.17 -9.10
C ASP A 163 20.99 20.38 -8.53
N MET A 164 20.60 19.65 -7.48
CA MET A 164 19.31 19.83 -6.82
C MET A 164 19.18 21.20 -6.16
N ASN A 165 20.26 21.70 -5.55
CA ASN A 165 20.29 23.03 -4.95
C ASN A 165 20.18 24.14 -6.02
N ILE A 166 20.85 23.98 -7.16
CA ILE A 166 20.74 24.89 -8.31
C ILE A 166 19.30 24.87 -8.86
N MET A 167 18.73 23.69 -9.10
CA MET A 167 17.35 23.53 -9.57
C MET A 167 16.32 24.16 -8.61
N SER A 168 16.52 23.98 -7.30
CA SER A 168 15.69 24.62 -6.26
C SER A 168 15.74 26.15 -6.38
N GLY A 169 16.94 26.71 -6.56
CA GLY A 169 17.12 28.15 -6.79
C GLY A 169 16.42 28.67 -8.04
N ASP A 170 16.42 27.90 -9.13
CA ASP A 170 15.74 28.29 -10.36
C ASP A 170 14.21 28.14 -10.27
N ILE A 171 13.70 27.13 -9.56
CA ILE A 171 12.27 27.02 -9.22
C ILE A 171 11.84 28.25 -8.42
N LEU A 172 12.63 28.67 -7.42
CA LEU A 172 12.33 29.85 -6.63
C LEU A 172 12.24 31.12 -7.49
N LYS A 173 13.16 31.31 -8.45
CA LYS A 173 13.12 32.44 -9.38
C LYS A 173 11.90 32.38 -10.31
N ALA A 174 11.53 31.19 -10.78
CA ALA A 174 10.46 31.00 -11.75
C ALA A 174 9.06 31.20 -11.14
N PHE A 175 8.82 30.67 -9.94
CA PHE A 175 7.49 30.68 -9.32
C PHE A 175 7.33 31.78 -8.26
N GLY A 176 8.43 32.27 -7.69
CA GLY A 176 8.40 33.20 -6.57
C GLY A 176 8.01 32.52 -5.26
N LYS A 177 8.40 33.14 -4.12
CA LYS A 177 8.25 32.54 -2.79
C LYS A 177 6.81 32.22 -2.40
N GLU A 178 5.84 33.01 -2.84
CA GLU A 178 4.42 32.88 -2.49
C GLU A 178 3.76 31.65 -3.15
N ASN A 179 4.36 31.11 -4.21
CA ASN A 179 3.81 30.02 -5.00
C ASN A 179 4.52 28.68 -4.76
N LEU A 180 5.28 28.56 -3.66
CA LEU A 180 5.96 27.33 -3.27
C LEU A 180 5.22 26.63 -2.13
N TYR A 181 5.30 25.30 -2.10
CA TYR A 181 4.80 24.52 -0.97
C TYR A 181 5.59 24.85 0.30
N MET A 182 4.87 25.34 1.31
CA MET A 182 5.42 25.64 2.63
C MET A 182 4.99 24.57 3.62
N VAL A 183 5.97 23.96 4.27
CA VAL A 183 5.72 22.96 5.31
C VAL A 183 5.50 23.66 6.65
N GLN A 184 4.45 23.28 7.36
CA GLN A 184 4.19 23.77 8.71
C GLN A 184 4.78 22.84 9.76
N MET A 185 5.42 23.44 10.78
CA MET A 185 5.81 22.74 12.00
C MET A 185 4.57 22.38 12.83
N ILE A 186 4.68 21.32 13.63
CA ILE A 186 3.62 20.88 14.54
C ILE A 186 3.88 21.37 15.98
N PRO A 187 2.83 21.89 16.65
CA PRO A 187 2.89 22.21 18.07
C PRO A 187 2.82 20.93 18.93
N GLU A 188 3.07 21.08 20.23
CA GLU A 188 3.02 19.96 21.20
C GLU A 188 1.61 19.37 21.40
N ASN A 189 0.57 20.18 21.22
CA ASN A 189 -0.82 19.74 21.32
C ASN A 189 -1.40 19.27 19.97
N TYR A 190 -0.56 18.98 18.98
CA TYR A 190 -1.03 18.49 17.67
C TYR A 190 -1.68 17.11 17.83
N THR A 191 -2.90 16.98 17.35
CA THR A 191 -3.69 15.75 17.33
C THR A 191 -4.33 15.61 15.96
N VAL A 192 -4.50 14.36 15.51
CA VAL A 192 -5.27 14.03 14.30
C VAL A 192 -6.44 13.20 14.78
N LEU A 193 -7.66 13.62 14.45
CA LEU A 193 -8.90 12.94 14.82
C LEU A 193 -9.43 12.13 13.61
N PRO A 194 -10.16 11.04 13.86
CA PRO A 194 -10.79 10.29 12.77
C PRO A 194 -11.86 11.15 12.11
N THR A 195 -11.98 11.05 10.79
CA THR A 195 -13.01 11.78 10.03
C THR A 195 -13.81 10.84 9.15
N TYR A 196 -15.11 11.07 9.01
CA TYR A 196 -15.90 10.38 8.00
C TYR A 196 -15.74 11.11 6.66
N ASN A 197 -15.18 10.44 5.66
CA ASN A 197 -14.98 11.01 4.33
C ASN A 197 -15.39 10.00 3.25
N GLU A 198 -16.55 10.24 2.63
CA GLU A 198 -17.13 9.37 1.61
C GLU A 198 -16.24 9.23 0.37
N GLU A 199 -15.51 10.27 -0.02
CA GLU A 199 -14.60 10.24 -1.17
C GLU A 199 -13.49 9.20 -0.97
N VAL A 200 -12.94 9.13 0.25
CA VAL A 200 -11.94 8.14 0.60
C VAL A 200 -12.54 6.74 0.63
N LEU A 201 -13.73 6.59 1.24
CA LEU A 201 -14.39 5.29 1.29
C LEU A 201 -14.74 4.78 -0.12
N ASN A 202 -15.12 5.66 -1.04
CA ASN A 202 -15.37 5.30 -2.43
C ASN A 202 -14.09 4.88 -3.17
N GLN A 203 -12.95 5.52 -2.88
CA GLN A 203 -11.63 5.07 -3.37
C GLN A 203 -11.26 3.68 -2.83
N ILE A 204 -11.49 3.43 -1.54
CA ILE A 204 -11.20 2.13 -0.89
C ILE A 204 -12.12 1.02 -1.42
N ASN A 205 -13.42 1.28 -1.53
CA ASN A 205 -14.42 0.32 -2.03
C ASN A 205 -14.07 -0.21 -3.43
N ASN A 206 -13.52 0.67 -4.26
CA ASN A 206 -13.17 0.40 -5.64
C ASN A 206 -11.70 0.03 -5.85
N ALA A 207 -10.92 -0.09 -4.78
CA ALA A 207 -9.50 -0.41 -4.88
C ALA A 207 -9.27 -1.85 -5.40
N THR A 208 -8.35 -1.99 -6.36
CA THR A 208 -7.76 -3.29 -6.71
C THR A 208 -6.51 -3.46 -5.85
N LEU A 209 -6.55 -4.39 -4.91
CA LEU A 209 -5.41 -4.77 -4.08
C LEU A 209 -4.49 -5.72 -4.87
N VAL A 210 -3.33 -5.24 -5.31
CA VAL A 210 -2.47 -5.88 -6.33
C VAL A 210 -1.41 -6.86 -5.80
N GLY A 211 -1.34 -7.04 -4.50
CA GLY A 211 -0.29 -7.82 -3.83
C GLY A 211 0.88 -6.97 -3.34
N GLN A 212 1.86 -7.62 -2.74
CA GLN A 212 3.02 -6.96 -2.15
C GLN A 212 3.98 -6.48 -3.25
N TYR A 213 4.65 -5.34 -3.03
CA TYR A 213 5.69 -4.85 -3.94
C TYR A 213 6.87 -5.83 -3.97
N VAL A 214 7.57 -5.93 -5.10
CA VAL A 214 8.84 -6.65 -5.20
C VAL A 214 10.00 -5.66 -5.31
N PRO A 215 10.96 -5.64 -4.37
CA PRO A 215 12.13 -4.78 -4.48
C PRO A 215 13.03 -5.27 -5.62
N GLU A 216 13.90 -4.37 -6.09
CA GLU A 216 15.01 -4.74 -6.96
C GLU A 216 15.80 -5.91 -6.36
N SER A 217 15.99 -6.95 -7.16
CA SER A 217 16.81 -8.11 -6.81
C SER A 217 17.46 -8.65 -8.08
N SER A 218 18.64 -9.27 -7.93
CA SER A 218 19.32 -9.99 -9.02
C SER A 218 18.46 -11.09 -9.65
N THR A 219 17.43 -11.56 -8.94
CA THR A 219 16.49 -12.59 -9.41
C THR A 219 15.28 -12.04 -10.16
N VAL A 220 14.98 -10.74 -10.05
CA VAL A 220 13.71 -10.13 -10.51
C VAL A 220 13.93 -9.09 -11.60
N GLY A 221 15.15 -8.56 -11.73
CA GLY A 221 15.53 -7.56 -12.73
C GLY A 221 16.00 -6.27 -12.06
N THR A 222 17.02 -5.64 -12.63
CA THR A 222 17.68 -4.45 -12.04
C THR A 222 16.86 -3.17 -12.16
N ASN A 223 15.84 -3.13 -13.03
CA ASN A 223 15.03 -1.93 -13.29
C ASN A 223 13.71 -1.90 -12.48
N ILE A 224 13.36 -2.98 -11.78
CA ILE A 224 12.12 -3.08 -11.02
C ILE A 224 12.19 -2.23 -9.75
N GLY A 225 11.14 -1.46 -9.49
CA GLY A 225 11.06 -0.59 -8.31
C GLY A 225 11.99 0.61 -8.41
N GLN A 226 12.34 1.04 -9.62
CA GLN A 226 13.18 2.20 -9.88
C GLN A 226 12.50 3.15 -10.88
N LEU A 227 12.60 4.45 -10.63
CA LEU A 227 12.25 5.49 -11.59
C LEU A 227 13.56 6.01 -12.22
N ASN A 228 13.82 5.57 -13.44
CA ASN A 228 15.05 5.85 -14.18
C ASN A 228 14.75 6.65 -15.44
N GLN A 229 15.79 7.25 -16.01
CA GLN A 229 15.71 7.81 -17.37
C GLN A 229 15.99 6.71 -18.39
N SER A 230 15.32 6.77 -19.54
CA SER A 230 15.59 5.90 -20.68
C SER A 230 17.05 6.01 -21.14
N THR A 231 17.55 5.05 -21.91
CA THR A 231 18.95 5.05 -22.39
C THR A 231 19.29 6.29 -23.23
N ASP A 232 18.33 6.81 -23.98
CA ASP A 232 18.45 8.07 -24.74
C ASP A 232 18.16 9.33 -23.90
N LYS A 233 17.85 9.16 -22.60
CA LYS A 233 17.47 10.21 -21.64
C LYS A 233 16.29 11.08 -22.11
N GLY A 234 15.44 10.54 -23.00
CA GLY A 234 14.29 11.22 -23.58
C GLY A 234 13.00 11.10 -22.77
N TYR A 235 12.88 10.05 -21.94
CA TYR A 235 11.68 9.81 -21.12
C TYR A 235 12.01 9.10 -19.81
N LEU A 236 11.07 9.15 -18.86
CA LEU A 236 11.17 8.44 -17.58
C LEU A 236 10.52 7.05 -17.69
N ILE A 237 11.14 6.06 -17.06
CA ILE A 237 10.69 4.68 -17.00
C ILE A 237 10.54 4.29 -15.54
N ASN A 238 9.39 3.74 -15.17
CA ASN A 238 9.17 3.13 -13.87
C ASN A 238 8.56 1.75 -14.09
N GLU A 239 9.37 0.71 -13.94
CA GLU A 239 8.88 -0.66 -14.00
C GLU A 239 8.49 -1.13 -12.60
N VAL A 240 7.24 -1.55 -12.45
CA VAL A 240 6.73 -2.05 -11.17
C VAL A 240 6.40 -3.53 -11.28
N MET A 241 6.68 -4.25 -10.19
CA MET A 241 6.28 -5.64 -10.03
C MET A 241 5.64 -5.83 -8.68
N THR A 242 4.52 -6.54 -8.66
CA THR A 242 3.85 -6.98 -7.44
C THR A 242 3.67 -8.49 -7.47
N TYR A 243 3.40 -9.08 -6.31
CA TYR A 243 3.12 -10.50 -6.22
C TYR A 243 2.04 -10.80 -5.18
N VAL A 244 1.30 -11.87 -5.43
CA VAL A 244 0.33 -12.44 -4.50
C VAL A 244 0.84 -13.80 -4.04
N THR A 245 0.74 -14.07 -2.74
CA THR A 245 1.13 -15.32 -2.10
C THR A 245 0.27 -15.60 -0.87
N SER A 246 0.40 -16.80 -0.32
CA SER A 246 -0.02 -17.14 1.04
C SER A 246 1.08 -17.96 1.72
N LEU A 247 1.24 -17.81 3.04
CA LEU A 247 2.28 -18.52 3.78
C LEU A 247 2.18 -20.05 3.56
N GLY A 248 3.28 -20.67 3.12
CA GLY A 248 3.36 -22.12 2.95
C GLY A 248 2.60 -22.70 1.76
N ILE A 249 2.06 -21.87 0.86
CA ILE A 249 1.32 -22.37 -0.31
C ILE A 249 2.23 -23.18 -1.26
N ALA A 250 1.75 -24.34 -1.71
CA ALA A 250 2.47 -25.15 -2.68
C ALA A 250 2.46 -24.49 -4.07
N LYS A 251 3.47 -24.80 -4.88
CA LYS A 251 3.55 -24.31 -6.27
C LYS A 251 2.31 -24.70 -7.09
N THR A 252 1.90 -25.97 -6.98
CA THR A 252 0.78 -26.51 -7.74
C THR A 252 -0.54 -25.86 -7.34
N ASP A 253 -0.75 -25.59 -6.05
CA ASP A 253 -1.96 -24.92 -5.56
C ASP A 253 -2.05 -23.48 -6.10
N ILE A 254 -0.98 -22.71 -6.01
CA ILE A 254 -1.00 -21.30 -6.42
C ILE A 254 -1.12 -21.14 -7.95
N GLU A 255 -0.52 -22.06 -8.72
CA GLU A 255 -0.69 -22.12 -10.18
C GLU A 255 -2.12 -22.53 -10.59
N ALA A 256 -2.82 -23.31 -9.74
CA ALA A 256 -4.20 -23.72 -9.98
C ALA A 256 -5.24 -22.62 -9.67
N VAL A 257 -4.90 -21.63 -8.83
CA VAL A 257 -5.79 -20.51 -8.50
C VAL A 257 -6.28 -19.81 -9.77
N ASN A 258 -7.58 -19.48 -9.81
CA ASN A 258 -8.14 -18.71 -10.90
C ASN A 258 -7.90 -17.20 -10.70
N TRP A 259 -6.98 -16.63 -11.48
CA TRP A 259 -6.57 -15.23 -11.38
C TRP A 259 -7.46 -14.24 -12.16
N SER A 260 -8.60 -14.68 -12.69
CA SER A 260 -9.44 -13.84 -13.57
C SER A 260 -9.99 -12.59 -12.87
N ALA A 261 -10.06 -12.55 -11.54
CA ALA A 261 -10.53 -11.35 -10.82
C ALA A 261 -9.66 -10.10 -11.05
N PHE A 262 -8.39 -10.30 -11.43
CA PHE A 262 -7.43 -9.25 -11.78
C PHE A 262 -7.53 -8.80 -13.23
N THR A 263 -7.87 -9.71 -14.15
CA THR A 263 -7.91 -9.46 -15.59
C THR A 263 -9.31 -9.18 -16.13
N ALA A 264 -10.35 -9.49 -15.35
CA ALA A 264 -11.74 -9.23 -15.72
C ALA A 264 -12.04 -7.73 -15.71
N LYS A 265 -13.14 -7.36 -16.37
CA LYS A 265 -13.68 -5.99 -16.33
C LYS A 265 -13.91 -5.58 -14.87
N GLN A 266 -13.53 -4.35 -14.55
CA GLN A 266 -13.59 -3.85 -13.17
C GLN A 266 -14.95 -3.20 -12.91
N LEU A 267 -15.46 -3.39 -11.69
CA LEU A 267 -16.65 -2.68 -11.24
C LEU A 267 -16.22 -1.36 -10.61
N ILE A 268 -16.96 -0.29 -10.88
CA ILE A 268 -16.92 0.95 -10.09
C ILE A 268 -18.29 1.09 -9.44
N ASN A 269 -18.30 1.20 -8.11
CA ASN A 269 -19.48 1.13 -7.26
C ASN A 269 -19.55 2.32 -6.32
N PHE A 270 -20.76 2.83 -6.13
CA PHE A 270 -21.12 3.91 -5.24
C PHE A 270 -22.31 3.47 -4.38
N ASP A 271 -22.47 4.06 -3.21
CA ASP A 271 -23.62 3.81 -2.34
C ASP A 271 -24.81 4.74 -2.62
N HIS A 272 -24.62 5.74 -3.48
CA HIS A 272 -25.63 6.70 -3.94
C HIS A 272 -25.73 6.73 -5.47
N GLY A 273 -26.84 7.26 -6.00
CA GLY A 273 -27.15 7.22 -7.44
C GLY A 273 -26.80 8.48 -8.24
N ASP A 274 -26.62 9.61 -7.57
CA ASP A 274 -26.24 10.91 -8.14
C ASP A 274 -24.72 11.00 -8.35
N VAL A 275 -24.19 10.10 -9.16
CA VAL A 275 -22.75 10.01 -9.46
C VAL A 275 -22.38 10.97 -10.59
N THR A 276 -21.44 11.88 -10.33
CA THR A 276 -20.88 12.78 -11.35
C THR A 276 -19.64 12.18 -12.02
N PRO A 277 -19.21 12.72 -13.18
CA PRO A 277 -17.94 12.31 -13.80
C PRO A 277 -16.72 12.55 -12.90
N ALA A 278 -16.75 13.58 -12.06
CA ALA A 278 -15.68 13.86 -11.10
C ALA A 278 -15.61 12.76 -10.03
N ASP A 279 -16.75 12.31 -9.52
CA ASP A 279 -16.82 11.21 -8.54
C ASP A 279 -16.25 9.91 -9.13
N THR A 280 -16.57 9.62 -10.39
CA THR A 280 -16.03 8.46 -11.12
C THR A 280 -14.50 8.54 -11.23
N MET A 281 -13.98 9.70 -11.65
CA MET A 281 -12.53 9.92 -11.78
C MET A 281 -11.78 9.82 -10.45
N VAL A 282 -12.42 10.17 -9.34
CA VAL A 282 -11.81 10.06 -8.01
C VAL A 282 -11.91 8.65 -7.47
N ALA A 283 -13.08 8.01 -7.55
CA ALA A 283 -13.30 6.66 -7.05
C ALA A 283 -12.46 5.60 -7.77
N SER A 284 -12.15 5.80 -9.06
CA SER A 284 -11.38 4.85 -9.87
C SER A 284 -9.86 4.94 -9.69
N ARG A 285 -9.33 5.86 -8.88
CA ARG A 285 -7.88 6.12 -8.79
C ARG A 285 -7.07 4.93 -8.29
N LEU A 286 -7.66 4.12 -7.42
CA LEU A 286 -7.05 2.90 -6.88
C LEU A 286 -7.55 1.63 -7.59
N THR A 287 -8.29 1.76 -8.68
CA THR A 287 -8.80 0.62 -9.45
C THR A 287 -7.82 0.28 -10.55
N HIS A 288 -7.44 -0.99 -10.61
CA HIS A 288 -6.48 -1.49 -11.59
C HIS A 288 -7.02 -2.72 -12.30
N SER A 289 -6.69 -2.82 -13.58
CA SER A 289 -6.80 -4.02 -14.40
C SER A 289 -5.38 -4.51 -14.64
N MET A 290 -5.11 -5.73 -14.19
CA MET A 290 -3.76 -6.27 -14.16
C MET A 290 -3.55 -7.26 -15.30
N PRO A 291 -2.30 -7.44 -15.77
CA PRO A 291 -1.98 -8.47 -16.74
C PRO A 291 -2.16 -9.87 -16.14
N LYS A 292 -2.11 -10.89 -17.00
CA LYS A 292 -2.10 -12.28 -16.55
C LYS A 292 -0.85 -12.53 -15.70
N PRO A 293 -0.97 -13.10 -14.48
CA PRO A 293 0.19 -13.30 -13.65
C PRO A 293 1.07 -14.46 -14.15
N VAL A 294 2.34 -14.42 -13.74
CA VAL A 294 3.36 -15.44 -14.01
C VAL A 294 3.85 -16.02 -12.69
N TYR A 295 4.00 -17.34 -12.62
CA TYR A 295 4.57 -17.99 -11.44
C TYR A 295 6.02 -17.57 -11.21
N LYS A 296 6.34 -17.26 -9.95
CA LYS A 296 7.70 -16.98 -9.47
C LYS A 296 7.91 -17.58 -8.08
N ASN A 297 9.13 -18.06 -7.84
CA ASN A 297 9.60 -18.35 -6.49
C ASN A 297 10.43 -17.16 -6.01
N VAL A 298 9.96 -16.48 -4.96
CA VAL A 298 10.56 -15.23 -4.47
C VAL A 298 11.06 -15.42 -3.05
N LYS A 299 12.21 -14.81 -2.73
CA LYS A 299 12.78 -14.85 -1.38
C LYS A 299 12.14 -13.77 -0.51
N THR A 300 11.32 -14.19 0.45
CA THR A 300 10.76 -13.33 1.51
C THR A 300 11.72 -13.28 2.70
N GLY A 301 11.90 -12.12 3.32
CA GLY A 301 12.87 -11.92 4.40
C GLY A 301 12.21 -11.65 5.76
N ALA A 302 12.85 -12.12 6.82
CA ALA A 302 12.63 -11.62 8.18
C ALA A 302 13.38 -10.29 8.38
N ARG A 303 12.86 -9.39 9.22
CA ARG A 303 13.44 -8.05 9.47
C ARG A 303 14.85 -8.10 10.08
N ASP A 304 15.14 -9.15 10.83
CA ASP A 304 16.39 -9.37 11.53
C ASP A 304 17.45 -10.09 10.68
N ASN A 305 17.21 -10.31 9.37
CA ASN A 305 18.08 -11.06 8.46
C ASN A 305 18.39 -12.49 8.94
N THR A 306 17.62 -13.06 9.88
CA THR A 306 17.89 -14.41 10.43
C THR A 306 17.50 -15.54 9.48
N GLY A 307 16.88 -15.23 8.33
CA GLY A 307 16.64 -16.17 7.25
C GLY A 307 15.86 -15.53 6.09
N THR A 308 16.08 -16.05 4.88
CA THR A 308 15.17 -15.84 3.75
C THR A 308 14.41 -17.13 3.50
N THR A 309 13.10 -17.03 3.33
CA THR A 309 12.23 -18.16 2.99
C THR A 309 11.86 -18.05 1.52
N ASN A 310 11.98 -19.16 0.79
CA ASN A 310 11.47 -19.24 -0.58
C ASN A 310 9.95 -19.37 -0.53
N THR A 311 9.26 -18.43 -1.16
CA THR A 311 7.80 -18.36 -1.17
C THR A 311 7.29 -18.46 -2.60
N ASN A 312 6.34 -19.37 -2.82
CA ASN A 312 5.70 -19.55 -4.13
C ASN A 312 4.69 -18.42 -4.35
N SER A 313 4.76 -17.76 -5.50
CA SER A 313 3.98 -16.55 -5.75
C SER A 313 3.55 -16.44 -7.21
N MET A 314 2.53 -15.61 -7.43
CA MET A 314 2.11 -15.16 -8.74
C MET A 314 2.45 -13.69 -8.88
N SER A 315 3.34 -13.36 -9.81
CA SER A 315 3.84 -12.01 -10.03
C SER A 315 3.13 -11.31 -11.19
N PHE A 316 2.97 -10.00 -11.08
CA PHE A 316 2.45 -9.12 -12.10
C PHE A 316 3.46 -8.02 -12.37
N THR A 317 3.76 -7.76 -13.64
CA THR A 317 4.78 -6.77 -14.04
C THR A 317 4.20 -5.75 -14.98
N SER A 318 4.58 -4.48 -14.85
CA SER A 318 4.08 -3.42 -15.73
C SER A 318 4.40 -3.66 -17.20
N ASN A 319 5.54 -4.28 -17.49
CA ASN A 319 5.98 -4.62 -18.85
C ASN A 319 5.07 -5.62 -19.56
N ASP A 320 4.23 -6.35 -18.84
CA ASP A 320 3.28 -7.31 -19.40
C ASP A 320 1.93 -6.65 -19.79
N GLY A 321 1.88 -5.31 -19.84
CA GLY A 321 0.71 -4.55 -20.31
C GLY A 321 -0.17 -3.99 -19.19
N TRP A 322 0.39 -3.66 -18.03
CA TRP A 322 -0.37 -3.02 -16.95
C TRP A 322 -0.52 -1.51 -17.21
N ASN A 323 -1.61 -1.13 -17.86
CA ASN A 323 -1.80 0.25 -18.34
C ASN A 323 -2.70 1.13 -17.46
N SER A 324 -3.29 0.57 -16.41
CA SER A 324 -4.23 1.28 -15.52
C SER A 324 -3.57 1.84 -14.25
N ILE A 325 -2.25 2.04 -14.24
CA ILE A 325 -1.51 2.53 -13.06
C ILE A 325 -1.72 4.04 -12.91
N SER A 326 -2.15 4.49 -11.73
CA SER A 326 -2.29 5.90 -11.38
C SER A 326 -1.09 6.40 -10.56
N SER A 327 -1.22 7.52 -9.83
CA SER A 327 -0.17 8.01 -8.92
C SER A 327 0.11 7.07 -7.75
N GLU A 328 -0.90 6.29 -7.34
CA GLU A 328 -0.78 5.28 -6.30
C GLU A 328 -1.24 3.90 -6.77
N VAL A 329 -0.75 2.88 -6.06
CA VAL A 329 -1.15 1.48 -6.24
C VAL A 329 -1.49 0.93 -4.87
N ALA A 330 -2.70 0.39 -4.72
CA ALA A 330 -3.11 -0.24 -3.48
C ALA A 330 -2.55 -1.67 -3.45
N ASN A 331 -1.52 -1.91 -2.65
CA ASN A 331 -0.82 -3.19 -2.63
C ASN A 331 -1.67 -4.28 -1.95
N TYR A 332 -2.00 -4.11 -0.68
CA TYR A 332 -2.81 -5.05 0.10
C TYR A 332 -3.51 -4.34 1.25
N ALA A 333 -4.46 -5.00 1.89
CA ALA A 333 -5.10 -4.55 3.11
C ALA A 333 -4.69 -5.43 4.30
N VAL A 334 -4.43 -4.81 5.44
CA VAL A 334 -4.15 -5.51 6.70
C VAL A 334 -5.20 -5.09 7.72
N VAL A 335 -5.77 -6.07 8.43
CA VAL A 335 -6.79 -5.83 9.44
C VAL A 335 -6.21 -6.12 10.83
N TYR A 336 -6.42 -5.18 11.75
CA TYR A 336 -6.04 -5.32 13.14
C TYR A 336 -7.26 -5.68 13.98
N TYR A 337 -7.15 -6.72 14.80
CA TYR A 337 -8.27 -7.21 15.62
C TYR A 337 -7.76 -7.78 16.95
N PHE A 338 -8.63 -7.83 17.97
CA PHE A 338 -8.29 -8.51 19.23
C PHE A 338 -8.76 -9.96 19.21
N ASP A 339 -7.89 -10.88 19.61
CA ASP A 339 -8.24 -12.27 19.91
C ASP A 339 -7.91 -12.61 21.38
N LYS A 340 -7.98 -13.89 21.74
CA LYS A 340 -7.67 -14.38 23.10
C LYS A 340 -6.19 -14.17 23.51
N THR A 341 -5.30 -13.95 22.56
CA THR A 341 -3.85 -13.78 22.76
C THR A 341 -3.43 -12.31 22.79
N GLY A 342 -4.24 -11.40 22.26
CA GLY A 342 -4.00 -9.97 22.28
C GLY A 342 -4.36 -9.27 20.97
N LEU A 343 -3.64 -8.19 20.67
CA LEU A 343 -3.79 -7.50 19.39
C LEU A 343 -3.13 -8.34 18.29
N MET A 344 -3.93 -8.71 17.30
CA MET A 344 -3.55 -9.45 16.12
C MET A 344 -3.51 -8.52 14.91
N MET A 345 -2.62 -8.86 13.99
CA MET A 345 -2.52 -8.30 12.65
C MET A 345 -2.80 -9.44 11.67
N SER A 346 -3.66 -9.23 10.68
CA SER A 346 -3.92 -10.23 9.63
C SER A 346 -2.76 -10.34 8.64
N GLU A 347 -2.75 -11.38 7.81
CA GLU A 347 -1.99 -11.31 6.55
C GLU A 347 -2.53 -10.20 5.63
N GLY A 348 -1.72 -9.81 4.65
CA GLY A 348 -2.08 -8.91 3.57
C GLY A 348 -3.13 -9.55 2.67
N ILE A 349 -4.32 -8.97 2.69
CA ILE A 349 -5.46 -9.35 1.85
C ILE A 349 -5.29 -8.66 0.50
N THR A 350 -5.43 -9.43 -0.59
CA THR A 350 -5.36 -8.91 -1.97
C THR A 350 -6.67 -9.15 -2.71
N THR A 351 -6.82 -8.65 -3.95
CA THR A 351 -8.05 -8.81 -4.74
C THR A 351 -8.38 -10.28 -4.98
N VAL A 352 -7.36 -11.15 -5.05
CA VAL A 352 -7.53 -12.60 -5.05
C VAL A 352 -6.93 -13.14 -3.77
N VAL A 353 -7.75 -13.81 -2.96
CA VAL A 353 -7.28 -14.55 -1.78
C VAL A 353 -7.31 -16.04 -2.13
N PRO A 354 -6.14 -16.69 -2.30
CA PRO A 354 -6.07 -18.14 -2.43
C PRO A 354 -6.59 -18.82 -1.16
N ALA A 355 -7.66 -19.59 -1.30
CA ALA A 355 -8.28 -20.36 -0.22
C ALA A 355 -8.04 -21.85 -0.51
N VAL A 356 -6.90 -22.36 -0.05
CA VAL A 356 -6.51 -23.76 -0.33
C VAL A 356 -7.07 -24.67 0.76
N VAL A 357 -7.87 -25.65 0.33
CA VAL A 357 -8.40 -26.71 1.17
C VAL A 357 -7.66 -27.99 0.81
N SER A 358 -6.86 -28.49 1.74
CA SER A 358 -6.01 -29.65 1.55
C SER A 358 -6.58 -30.86 2.29
N VAL A 359 -6.76 -31.96 1.58
CA VAL A 359 -7.17 -33.26 2.12
C VAL A 359 -6.02 -34.23 1.94
N ASP A 360 -5.42 -34.70 3.03
CA ASP A 360 -4.40 -35.75 2.98
C ASP A 360 -5.03 -37.12 3.24
N THR A 361 -5.09 -37.95 2.20
CA THR A 361 -5.62 -39.32 2.28
C THR A 361 -4.56 -40.35 2.67
N THR A 362 -3.30 -39.94 2.78
CA THR A 362 -2.15 -40.80 3.12
C THR A 362 -1.91 -40.89 4.63
N GLY A 363 -2.40 -39.92 5.40
CA GLY A 363 -2.41 -39.94 6.86
C GLY A 363 -3.51 -40.85 7.42
N GLY A 364 -3.21 -41.66 8.45
CA GLY A 364 -4.22 -42.40 9.19
C GLY A 364 -4.88 -41.54 10.29
N GLY A 365 -6.21 -41.59 10.45
CA GLY A 365 -6.92 -41.06 11.63
C GLY A 365 -7.76 -39.78 11.42
N SER A 366 -7.90 -38.98 12.50
CA SER A 366 -8.75 -37.77 12.61
C SER A 366 -8.33 -36.59 11.73
N ASP A 367 -7.07 -36.58 11.27
CA ASP A 367 -6.45 -35.46 10.56
C ASP A 367 -7.02 -35.24 9.15
N VAL A 368 -7.48 -36.32 8.49
CA VAL A 368 -8.12 -36.28 7.16
C VAL A 368 -9.36 -35.37 7.14
N SER A 369 -10.09 -35.30 8.25
CA SER A 369 -11.30 -34.46 8.39
C SER A 369 -11.06 -33.13 9.08
N ALA A 370 -10.09 -33.04 9.99
CA ALA A 370 -9.88 -31.84 10.80
C ALA A 370 -9.19 -30.71 10.02
N ILE A 371 -8.21 -31.04 9.16
CA ILE A 371 -7.45 -30.04 8.40
C ILE A 371 -8.35 -29.23 7.44
N PRO A 372 -9.16 -29.88 6.56
CA PRO A 372 -10.05 -29.13 5.67
C PRO A 372 -11.04 -28.23 6.42
N VAL A 373 -11.59 -28.73 7.52
CA VAL A 373 -12.55 -27.97 8.34
C VAL A 373 -11.90 -26.74 8.94
N ASN A 374 -10.70 -26.86 9.49
CA ASN A 374 -9.96 -25.73 10.06
C ASN A 374 -9.57 -24.69 8.98
N GLN A 375 -9.15 -25.13 7.80
CA GLN A 375 -8.84 -24.23 6.67
C GLN A 375 -10.08 -23.45 6.23
N VAL A 376 -11.20 -24.14 6.01
CA VAL A 376 -12.47 -23.49 5.66
C VAL A 376 -12.93 -22.52 6.75
N GLN A 377 -12.82 -22.89 8.03
CA GLN A 377 -13.15 -21.98 9.14
C GLN A 377 -12.25 -20.74 9.16
N SER A 378 -10.96 -20.89 8.89
CA SER A 378 -10.03 -19.77 8.76
C SER A 378 -10.42 -18.83 7.62
N ASP A 379 -10.81 -19.37 6.46
CA ASP A 379 -11.23 -18.55 5.32
C ASP A 379 -12.59 -17.87 5.57
N VAL A 380 -13.53 -18.54 6.22
CA VAL A 380 -14.80 -17.93 6.66
C VAL A 380 -14.54 -16.81 7.67
N PHE A 381 -13.58 -16.98 8.57
CA PHE A 381 -13.17 -15.91 9.49
C PHE A 381 -12.62 -14.69 8.73
N ARG A 382 -11.79 -14.89 7.71
CA ARG A 382 -11.28 -13.79 6.85
C ARG A 382 -12.41 -13.05 6.14
N ILE A 383 -13.39 -13.77 5.59
CA ILE A 383 -14.57 -13.18 4.94
C ILE A 383 -15.34 -12.32 5.95
N ASN A 384 -15.60 -12.88 7.13
CA ASN A 384 -16.34 -12.18 8.18
C ASN A 384 -15.59 -10.92 8.65
N MET A 385 -14.27 -11.02 8.83
CA MET A 385 -13.41 -9.92 9.23
C MET A 385 -13.48 -8.74 8.26
N LEU A 386 -13.44 -8.97 6.93
CA LEU A 386 -13.63 -7.90 5.95
C LEU A 386 -15.05 -7.33 5.98
N SER A 387 -16.07 -8.18 6.14
CA SER A 387 -17.48 -7.73 6.15
C SER A 387 -17.85 -6.83 7.33
N MET A 388 -17.01 -6.77 8.38
CA MET A 388 -17.19 -5.83 9.49
C MET A 388 -16.91 -4.38 9.09
N PHE A 389 -16.20 -4.16 7.99
CA PHE A 389 -15.86 -2.84 7.49
C PHE A 389 -16.83 -2.44 6.38
N ASN A 390 -17.59 -1.37 6.61
CA ASN A 390 -18.45 -0.82 5.57
C ASN A 390 -17.60 -0.31 4.39
N ARG A 391 -18.04 -0.60 3.17
CA ARG A 391 -17.34 -0.24 1.92
C ARG A 391 -15.90 -0.80 1.80
N HIS A 392 -15.64 -2.00 2.34
CA HIS A 392 -14.34 -2.66 2.17
C HIS A 392 -13.98 -2.89 0.68
N PRO A 393 -12.69 -2.99 0.32
CA PRO A 393 -12.28 -3.35 -1.03
C PRO A 393 -12.87 -4.69 -1.45
N ARG A 394 -13.30 -4.80 -2.72
CA ARG A 394 -13.90 -6.04 -3.23
C ARG A 394 -12.85 -7.12 -3.45
N VAL A 395 -13.04 -8.28 -2.82
CA VAL A 395 -12.07 -9.39 -2.82
C VAL A 395 -12.71 -10.68 -3.33
N ALA A 396 -12.02 -11.41 -4.20
CA ALA A 396 -12.40 -12.73 -4.68
C ALA A 396 -11.67 -13.82 -3.90
N TYR A 397 -12.40 -14.56 -3.07
CA TYR A 397 -11.89 -15.79 -2.46
C TYR A 397 -11.91 -16.89 -3.51
N GLN A 398 -10.73 -17.39 -3.88
CA GLN A 398 -10.58 -18.42 -4.90
C GLN A 398 -10.18 -19.74 -4.25
N PHE A 399 -11.15 -20.65 -4.18
CA PHE A 399 -10.96 -21.93 -3.55
C PHE A 399 -10.24 -22.91 -4.47
N VAL A 400 -9.24 -23.60 -3.92
CA VAL A 400 -8.57 -24.73 -4.57
C VAL A 400 -8.67 -25.91 -3.62
N LEU A 401 -9.26 -27.01 -4.10
CA LEU A 401 -9.25 -28.28 -3.37
C LEU A 401 -8.06 -29.10 -3.85
N THR A 402 -7.21 -29.47 -2.91
CA THR A 402 -6.03 -30.32 -3.13
C THR A 402 -6.21 -31.62 -2.37
N VAL A 403 -6.14 -32.74 -3.06
CA VAL A 403 -6.22 -34.08 -2.45
C VAL A 403 -4.88 -34.77 -2.62
N HIS A 404 -4.15 -34.91 -1.53
CA HIS A 404 -2.89 -35.66 -1.49
C HIS A 404 -3.19 -37.15 -1.41
N THR A 405 -2.66 -37.92 -2.35
CA THR A 405 -2.75 -39.39 -2.38
C THR A 405 -1.35 -40.00 -2.42
N THR A 406 -1.25 -41.31 -2.21
CA THR A 406 0.05 -42.01 -2.25
C THR A 406 0.69 -42.04 -3.64
N GLU A 407 -0.11 -41.85 -4.70
CA GLU A 407 0.35 -41.93 -6.09
C GLU A 407 0.56 -40.54 -6.71
N GLN A 408 -0.40 -39.64 -6.52
CA GLN A 408 -0.38 -38.30 -7.09
C GLN A 408 -1.33 -37.34 -6.37
N ASP A 409 -0.95 -36.07 -6.28
CA ASP A 409 -1.87 -35.01 -5.87
C ASP A 409 -2.90 -34.72 -6.98
N MET A 410 -4.16 -34.60 -6.59
CA MET A 410 -5.25 -34.14 -7.45
C MET A 410 -5.69 -32.74 -7.05
N TYR A 411 -6.03 -31.91 -8.03
CA TYR A 411 -6.41 -30.52 -7.81
C TYR A 411 -7.71 -30.18 -8.53
N ALA A 412 -8.54 -29.39 -7.87
CA ALA A 412 -9.73 -28.77 -8.48
C ALA A 412 -9.81 -27.30 -8.05
N ALA A 413 -9.72 -26.39 -9.01
CA ALA A 413 -9.86 -24.97 -8.77
C ALA A 413 -11.28 -24.50 -9.05
N GLY A 414 -11.79 -23.61 -8.18
CA GLY A 414 -13.05 -22.92 -8.41
C GLY A 414 -12.98 -22.01 -9.63
N ALA A 415 -14.12 -21.83 -10.31
CA ALA A 415 -14.27 -20.79 -11.31
C ALA A 415 -14.47 -19.43 -10.62
N PHE A 416 -13.83 -18.38 -11.14
CA PHE A 416 -14.11 -17.01 -10.71
C PHE A 416 -15.58 -16.66 -11.03
N GLN A 417 -16.36 -16.35 -9.98
CA GLN A 417 -17.76 -15.95 -10.10
C GLN A 417 -17.92 -14.44 -9.94
N SER A 418 -17.44 -13.90 -8.83
CA SER A 418 -17.50 -12.48 -8.51
C SER A 418 -16.50 -12.15 -7.40
N LYS A 419 -16.29 -10.86 -7.15
CA LYS A 419 -15.65 -10.35 -5.94
C LYS A 419 -16.72 -10.15 -4.87
N THR A 420 -16.42 -10.50 -3.62
CA THR A 420 -17.24 -10.25 -2.44
C THR A 420 -17.13 -8.79 -2.03
N GLY A 421 -18.26 -8.17 -1.74
CA GLY A 421 -18.39 -6.82 -1.19
C GLY A 421 -19.78 -6.24 -1.47
N ASP A 422 -20.10 -5.12 -0.83
CA ASP A 422 -21.40 -4.48 -0.99
C ASP A 422 -21.52 -3.82 -2.36
N ILE A 423 -22.54 -4.21 -3.12
CA ILE A 423 -22.84 -3.69 -4.46
C ILE A 423 -24.16 -2.94 -4.38
N ASN A 424 -24.14 -1.66 -4.78
CA ASN A 424 -25.29 -0.77 -4.78
C ASN A 424 -25.46 -0.17 -6.19
N TYR A 425 -24.90 1.01 -6.44
CA TYR A 425 -24.98 1.71 -7.71
C TYR A 425 -23.66 1.55 -8.48
N TYR A 426 -23.63 0.67 -9.47
CA TYR A 426 -22.38 0.27 -10.12
C TYR A 426 -22.41 0.38 -11.64
N THR A 427 -21.21 0.49 -12.21
CA THR A 427 -20.95 0.32 -13.64
C THR A 427 -19.77 -0.63 -13.85
N VAL A 428 -19.72 -1.26 -15.02
CA VAL A 428 -18.61 -2.12 -15.45
C VAL A 428 -17.72 -1.31 -16.38
N VAL A 429 -16.43 -1.30 -16.10
CA VAL A 429 -15.42 -0.54 -16.86
C VAL A 429 -14.42 -1.53 -17.47
N ASP A 430 -14.14 -1.32 -18.76
CA ASP A 430 -13.16 -2.10 -19.51
C ASP A 430 -11.73 -1.60 -19.26
N ASP A 431 -10.75 -2.48 -19.50
CA ASP A 431 -9.33 -2.18 -19.29
C ASP A 431 -8.88 -0.91 -20.03
N THR A 432 -9.36 -0.71 -21.26
CA THR A 432 -9.03 0.47 -22.08
C THR A 432 -9.56 1.77 -21.48
N ASP A 433 -10.79 1.76 -20.97
CA ASP A 433 -11.42 2.94 -20.38
C ASP A 433 -10.75 3.27 -19.05
N LEU A 434 -10.43 2.24 -18.25
CA LEU A 434 -9.72 2.39 -17.00
C LEU A 434 -8.30 2.96 -17.21
N ALA A 435 -7.59 2.48 -18.23
CA ALA A 435 -6.29 3.03 -18.61
C ALA A 435 -6.37 4.52 -19.01
N GLN A 436 -7.40 4.92 -19.78
CA GLN A 436 -7.62 6.32 -20.15
C GLN A 436 -7.95 7.19 -18.94
N MET A 437 -8.77 6.70 -18.01
CA MET A 437 -9.08 7.41 -16.76
C MET A 437 -7.82 7.58 -15.90
N ALA A 438 -7.03 6.51 -15.73
CA ALA A 438 -5.78 6.56 -14.97
C ALA A 438 -4.78 7.55 -15.58
N GLN A 439 -4.60 7.51 -16.91
CA GLN A 439 -3.73 8.45 -17.64
C GLN A 439 -4.20 9.89 -17.50
N THR A 440 -5.50 10.15 -17.66
CA THR A 440 -6.09 11.49 -17.53
C THR A 440 -5.90 12.03 -16.12
N ALA A 441 -6.16 11.22 -15.10
CA ALA A 441 -5.93 11.58 -13.71
C ALA A 441 -4.46 11.93 -13.46
N LEU A 442 -3.53 11.08 -13.91
CA LEU A 442 -2.09 11.28 -13.73
C LEU A 442 -1.59 12.56 -14.41
N LEU A 443 -1.97 12.79 -15.66
CA LEU A 443 -1.62 14.01 -16.40
C LEU A 443 -2.17 15.27 -15.72
N SER A 444 -3.38 15.20 -15.17
CA SER A 444 -3.96 16.33 -14.44
C SER A 444 -3.18 16.67 -13.16
N MET A 445 -2.60 15.67 -12.48
CA MET A 445 -1.84 15.86 -11.24
C MET A 445 -0.43 16.44 -11.47
N LEU A 446 0.17 16.11 -12.61
CA LEU A 446 1.50 16.60 -12.98
C LEU A 446 1.45 17.98 -13.67
N ASN A 447 0.26 18.48 -14.00
CA ASN A 447 0.09 19.80 -14.58
C ASN A 447 0.37 20.91 -13.55
N VAL A 448 1.15 21.91 -13.94
CA VAL A 448 1.49 23.07 -13.12
C VAL A 448 0.77 24.29 -13.69
N THR A 449 -0.39 24.64 -13.12
CA THR A 449 -1.29 25.66 -13.68
C THR A 449 -0.72 27.07 -13.66
N GLN A 450 0.31 27.32 -12.86
CA GLN A 450 1.03 28.59 -12.76
C GLN A 450 1.94 28.87 -13.97
N PHE A 451 2.20 27.89 -14.84
CA PHE A 451 3.08 28.05 -15.98
C PHE A 451 2.36 28.63 -17.20
N GLY A 452 2.78 29.80 -17.68
CA GLY A 452 2.58 30.27 -19.05
C GLY A 452 1.16 30.64 -19.51
N ARG A 453 0.15 30.69 -18.63
CA ARG A 453 -1.18 31.22 -18.99
C ARG A 453 -1.28 32.71 -18.66
N GLN A 454 -1.15 33.57 -19.67
CA GLN A 454 -1.89 34.84 -19.65
C GLN A 454 -3.38 34.44 -19.65
N GLN A 455 -4.12 34.83 -18.61
CA GLN A 455 -5.59 34.77 -18.63
C GLN A 455 -6.15 35.73 -19.66
#